data_AF-A0A7D4QNT9-F1
#
_entry.id   AF-A0A7D4QNT9-F1
#
_cell.length_a   1.000
_cell.length_b   1.000
_cell.length_c   1.000
_cell.angle_alpha   90.00
_cell.angle_beta   90.00
_cell.angle_gamma   90.00
#
_symmetry.space_group_name_H-M   'P 1'
#
loop_
_entity.id
_entity.type
_entity.pdbx_description
1 polymer ?
#
loop_
_entity_poly.entity_id
_entity_poly.type
_entity_poly.pdbx_seq_one_letter_code
_entity_poly.pdbx_strand_id
1 'polypeptide(L)' 'MTCGHCAMTITNELATLEGVISVKVDHTAGNAVVEAEGVSNEQLSEAVAEAGYTATEFIELNA' A
#
# COMPACT_ATOMS: atom_id res chain seq x y z
N MET A 1 -6.63 2.97 10.42
CA MET A 1 -5.32 3.64 10.58
C MET A 1 -5.54 4.96 11.33
N THR A 2 -5.47 4.97 12.66
CA THR A 2 -5.95 6.11 13.48
C THR A 2 -4.93 7.21 13.75
N CYS A 3 -3.74 7.19 13.13
CA CYS A 3 -2.73 8.24 13.30
C CYS A 3 -1.99 8.52 11.98
N GLY A 4 -1.68 9.78 11.69
CA GLY A 4 -1.00 10.19 10.44
C GLY A 4 0.37 9.54 10.22
N HIS A 5 1.03 9.06 11.27
CA HIS A 5 2.26 8.29 11.16
C HIS A 5 2.05 6.89 10.56
N CYS A 6 0.91 6.26 10.79
CA CYS A 6 0.58 4.95 10.24
C CYS A 6 0.57 4.97 8.69
N ALA A 7 -0.01 6.03 8.13
CA ALA A 7 -0.10 6.22 6.69
C ALA A 7 1.27 6.47 6.04
N MET A 8 2.14 7.20 6.75
CA MET A 8 3.50 7.48 6.28
C MET A 8 4.33 6.20 6.23
N THR A 9 4.25 5.33 7.25
CA THR A 9 4.95 4.04 7.24
C THR A 9 4.50 3.18 6.06
N ILE A 10 3.19 2.98 5.88
CA ILE A 10 2.66 2.18 4.76
C ILE A 10 3.07 2.77 3.40
N THR A 11 3.03 4.10 3.27
CA THR A 11 3.46 4.78 2.03
C THR A 11 4.93 4.49 1.74
N ASN A 12 5.78 4.56 2.76
CA ASN A 12 7.22 4.34 2.62
C ASN A 12 7.53 2.89 2.22
N GLU A 13 6.95 1.91 2.92
CA GLU A 13 7.17 0.49 2.60
C GLU A 13 6.69 0.15 1.17
N LEU A 14 5.49 0.59 0.79
CA LEU A 14 4.98 0.37 -0.57
C LEU A 14 5.83 1.06 -1.64
N ALA A 15 6.35 2.27 -1.37
CA ALA A 15 7.19 2.99 -2.31
C ALA A 15 8.59 2.38 -2.50
N THR A 16 9.00 1.43 -1.64
CA THR A 16 10.28 0.70 -1.81
C THR A 16 10.20 -0.44 -2.82
N LEU A 17 8.99 -0.90 -3.16
CA LEU A 17 8.78 -2.02 -4.08
C LEU A 17 9.20 -1.63 -5.50
N GLU A 18 10.03 -2.47 -6.14
CA GLU A 18 10.40 -2.28 -7.54
C GLU A 18 9.16 -2.36 -8.45
N GLY A 19 8.94 -1.34 -9.26
CA GLY A 19 7.76 -1.22 -10.13
C GLY A 19 6.66 -0.32 -9.59
N VAL A 20 6.76 0.18 -8.35
CA VAL A 20 5.83 1.19 -7.83
C VAL A 20 6.14 2.57 -8.40
N ILE A 21 5.11 3.21 -8.96
CA ILE A 21 5.15 4.54 -9.56
C ILE A 21 4.61 5.58 -8.60
N SER A 22 3.50 5.27 -7.91
CA SER A 22 2.90 6.17 -6.93
C SER A 22 2.12 5.41 -5.86
N VAL A 23 2.07 5.98 -4.65
CA VAL A 23 1.31 5.45 -3.52
C VAL A 23 0.50 6.59 -2.90
N LYS A 24 -0.80 6.36 -2.71
CA LYS A 24 -1.70 7.26 -1.99
C LYS A 24 -2.42 6.48 -0.90
N VAL A 25 -2.14 6.80 0.36
CA VAL A 25 -2.82 6.18 1.50
C VAL A 25 -3.89 7.11 2.04
N ASP A 26 -5.14 6.64 2.05
CA ASP A 26 -6.24 7.30 2.74
C ASP A 26 -6.43 6.66 4.12
N HIS A 27 -5.86 7.30 5.14
CA HIS A 27 -5.98 6.86 6.52
C HIS A 27 -7.41 6.99 7.08
N THR A 28 -8.23 7.87 6.50
CA THR A 28 -9.62 8.10 6.93
C THR A 28 -10.52 7.01 6.36
N ALA A 29 -10.36 6.69 5.08
CA ALA A 29 -11.09 5.61 4.40
C ALA A 29 -10.52 4.21 4.72
N GLY A 30 -9.26 4.13 5.16
CA GLY A 30 -8.60 2.88 5.50
C GLY A 30 -8.09 2.09 4.29
N ASN A 31 -7.82 2.75 3.17
CA ASN A 31 -7.32 2.12 1.94
C ASN A 31 -6.03 2.76 1.43
N ALA A 32 -5.35 2.06 0.52
CA ALA A 32 -4.18 2.56 -0.20
C ALA A 32 -4.39 2.30 -1.69
N VAL A 33 -4.15 3.32 -2.51
CA VAL A 33 -4.11 3.22 -3.96
C VAL A 33 -2.66 3.23 -4.40
N VAL A 34 -2.27 2.19 -5.13
CA VAL A 34 -0.90 2.01 -5.63
C VAL A 34 -0.95 1.98 -7.15
N GLU A 35 -0.20 2.86 -7.79
CA GLU A 35 0.10 2.79 -9.22
C GLU A 35 1.41 2.03 -9.36
N ALA A 36 1.39 0.86 -10.00
CA ALA A 36 2.56 0.02 -10.15
C ALA A 36 2.51 -0.86 -11.40
N GLU A 37 3.67 -1.27 -11.88
CA GLU A 37 3.84 -2.20 -13.01
C GLU A 37 4.65 -3.42 -12.56
N GLY A 38 4.10 -4.62 -12.76
CA GLY A 38 4.77 -5.87 -12.41
C GLY A 38 4.86 -6.18 -10.92
N VAL A 39 4.09 -5.47 -10.08
CA VAL A 39 4.02 -5.71 -8.63
C VAL A 39 2.85 -6.64 -8.31
N SER A 40 3.14 -7.70 -7.57
CA SER A 40 2.17 -8.72 -7.17
C SER A 40 1.40 -8.32 -5.91
N ASN A 41 0.17 -8.81 -5.75
CA ASN A 41 -0.59 -8.64 -4.51
C ASN A 41 0.15 -9.19 -3.28
N GLU A 42 0.94 -10.25 -3.44
CA GLU A 42 1.78 -10.81 -2.38
C GLU A 42 2.85 -9.79 -1.91
N GLN A 43 3.56 -9.16 -2.85
CA GLN A 43 4.57 -8.12 -2.55
C GLN A 43 3.94 -6.90 -1.85
N LEU A 44 2.76 -6.48 -2.30
CA LEU A 44 2.00 -5.41 -1.64
C LEU A 44 1.60 -5.81 -0.22
N SER A 45 1.14 -7.05 -0.03
CA SER A 45 0.77 -7.56 1.29
C SER A 45 1.96 -7.63 2.24
N GLU A 46 3.13 -8.06 1.76
CA GLU A 46 4.35 -8.13 2.55
C GLU A 46 4.81 -6.74 3.01
N ALA A 47 4.86 -5.75 2.11
CA ALA A 47 5.20 -4.38 2.47
C ALA A 47 4.22 -3.78 3.51
N VAL A 48 2.91 -4.08 3.39
CA VAL A 48 1.92 -3.66 4.38
C VAL A 48 2.13 -4.38 5.73
N ALA A 49 2.58 -5.64 5.71
CA ALA A 49 2.92 -6.41 6.91
C ALA A 49 4.19 -5.88 7.60
N GLU A 50 5.20 -5.47 6.84
CA GLU A 50 6.39 -4.79 7.38
C GLU A 50 6.05 -3.46 8.05
N ALA A 51 5.04 -2.75 7.53
CA ALA A 51 4.47 -1.57 8.18
C ALA A 51 3.65 -1.88 9.46
N GLY A 52 3.43 -3.16 9.79
CA GLY A 52 2.68 -3.61 10.96
C GLY A 52 1.16 -3.72 10.74
N TYR A 53 0.71 -3.86 9.49
CA TYR A 53 -0.71 -3.98 9.13
C TYR A 53 -0.98 -5.26 8.35
N THR A 54 -2.26 -5.53 8.04
CA THR A 54 -2.65 -6.66 7.20
C THR A 54 -3.57 -6.14 6.11
N ALA A 55 -3.17 -6.32 4.85
CA ALA A 55 -4.05 -6.08 3.71
C ALA A 55 -5.09 -7.20 3.64
N THR A 56 -6.37 -6.83 3.58
CA THR A 56 -7.48 -7.80 3.57
C THR A 56 -8.12 -8.00 2.21
N GLU A 57 -7.90 -7.07 1.28
CA GLU A 57 -8.53 -7.05 -0.04
C GLU A 57 -7.64 -6.31 -1.03
N PHE A 58 -7.63 -6.77 -2.28
CA PHE A 58 -6.93 -6.16 -3.40
C PHE A 58 -7.92 -5.96 -4.55
N ILE A 59 -7.97 -4.73 -5.08
CA ILE A 59 -8.84 -4.37 -6.19
C ILE A 59 -7.97 -3.75 -7.27
N GLU A 60 -7.97 -4.35 -8.46
CA GLU A 60 -7.36 -3.75 -9.64
C GLU A 60 -8.28 -2.64 -10.17
N LEU A 61 -7.77 -1.41 -10.23
CA LEU A 61 -8.53 -0.24 -10.69
C LEU A 61 -8.39 0.02 -12.19
N ASN A 62 -7.60 -0.80 -12.88
CA ASN A 62 -7.31 -0.67 -14.31
C ASN A 62 -8.35 -1.50 -15.09
N ALA A 63 -9.28 -0.80 -15.74
CA ALA A 63 -10.22 -1.36 -16.72
C ALA A 63 -9.67 -1.21 -18.14
#